data_AF-A0A6V7HX34-F1
#
_entry.id   AF-A0A6V7HX34-F1
#
_cell.length_a   1.000
_cell.length_b   1.000
_cell.length_c   1.000
_cell.angle_alpha   90.00
_cell.angle_beta   90.00
_cell.angle_gamma   90.00
#
_symmetry.space_group_name_H-M   'P 1'
#
loop_
_entity.id
_entity.type
_entity.pdbx_description
1 polymer ?
#
loop_
_entity_poly.entity_id
_entity_poly.type
_entity_poly.pdbx_seq_one_letter_code
_entity_poly.pdbx_strand_id
1 'polypeptide(L)'
;SLGILGSLPAAWLILTLLVLLVYLVTRCCDRKPRPRRSITLLKCSLAILAILCSAAVAVGLYGNDDVHNGVVHFLEATRKIDNSVTLVKNRTETIESILKVKLNPDLTSLRDDFDAPVGNKTAFDYLLKVFSYMTQNTTIAVNRTYEIRKPLSGISITKGINLAEKIELFRWPITMAVLSTLLVLCVVLLVGVARHSRCALITFSVFGLFAVIVSWLMASLYLATSVALGDLCISPDGYLTRAAPSQLAAEVINYYTHCESTRNNPFTQRLREGQLAAGNMRASLSIVERIALDLYKDQQLAPKLTSLKNEVNAVDRLMSGLTTDLDCKPLHKEYVNGAKSLCHWGLYGLTFMLLASFAAG
;
A
#
# COMPACT_ATOMS: atom_id res chain seq x y z
N SER A 1 -26.07 10.42 15.22
CA SER A 1 -26.60 9.97 13.92
C SER A 1 -25.92 10.74 12.81
N LEU A 2 -24.90 10.16 12.15
CA LEU A 2 -24.15 10.80 11.06
C LEU A 2 -25.07 11.24 9.90
N GLY A 3 -26.20 10.54 9.70
CA GLY A 3 -27.20 10.91 8.68
C GLY A 3 -27.85 12.28 8.93
N ILE A 4 -28.02 12.69 10.20
CA ILE A 4 -28.59 14.00 10.53
C ILE A 4 -27.58 15.11 10.21
N LEU A 5 -26.30 14.93 10.59
CA LEU A 5 -25.22 15.87 10.26
C LEU A 5 -24.94 15.94 8.74
N GLY A 6 -25.05 14.82 8.03
CA GLY A 6 -24.92 14.78 6.56
C GLY A 6 -26.08 15.41 5.80
N SER A 7 -27.27 15.51 6.42
CA SER A 7 -28.45 16.16 5.82
C SER A 7 -28.44 17.70 5.91
N LEU A 8 -27.66 18.27 6.84
CA LEU A 8 -27.50 19.72 7.00
C LEU A 8 -26.88 20.39 5.76
N PRO A 9 -25.79 19.83 5.18
CA PRO A 9 -25.28 20.23 3.86
C PRO A 9 -26.33 20.27 2.75
N ALA A 10 -27.13 19.20 2.66
CA ALA A 10 -28.15 19.07 1.62
C ALA A 10 -29.29 20.09 1.81
N ALA A 11 -29.74 20.30 3.05
CA ALA A 11 -30.75 21.30 3.38
C ALA A 11 -30.25 22.73 3.11
N TRP A 12 -28.98 23.01 3.42
CA TRP A 12 -28.36 24.30 3.14
C TRP A 12 -28.21 24.55 1.64
N LEU A 13 -27.77 23.54 0.87
CA LEU A 13 -27.76 23.59 -0.60
C LEU A 13 -29.15 23.84 -1.17
N ILE A 14 -30.19 23.16 -0.68
CA ILE A 14 -31.57 23.39 -1.15
C ILE A 14 -32.01 24.83 -0.86
N LEU A 15 -31.68 25.36 0.32
CA LEU A 15 -31.98 26.72 0.71
C LEU A 15 -31.23 27.75 -0.17
N THR A 16 -29.93 27.57 -0.41
CA THR A 16 -29.14 28.50 -1.24
C THR A 16 -29.61 28.47 -2.70
N LEU A 17 -29.92 27.28 -3.25
CA LEU A 17 -30.51 27.14 -4.58
C LEU A 17 -31.88 27.82 -4.68
N LEU A 18 -32.73 27.68 -3.66
CA LEU A 18 -34.06 28.29 -3.63
C LEU A 18 -33.98 29.83 -3.55
N VAL A 19 -33.12 30.37 -2.69
CA VAL A 19 -32.89 31.82 -2.59
C VAL A 19 -32.33 32.37 -3.90
N LEU A 20 -31.38 31.68 -4.52
CA LEU A 20 -30.77 32.10 -5.78
C LEU A 20 -31.77 32.05 -6.95
N LEU A 21 -32.61 31.02 -7.00
CA LEU A 21 -33.70 30.91 -7.97
C LEU A 21 -34.74 32.02 -7.80
N VAL A 22 -35.18 32.30 -6.57
CA VAL A 22 -36.10 33.41 -6.26
C VAL A 22 -35.46 34.75 -6.62
N TYR A 23 -34.18 34.95 -6.33
CA TYR A 23 -33.44 36.15 -6.71
C TYR A 23 -33.37 36.33 -8.23
N LEU A 24 -33.11 35.26 -8.99
CA LEU A 24 -33.09 35.29 -10.45
C LEU A 24 -34.46 35.60 -11.06
N VAL A 25 -35.51 34.92 -10.59
CA VAL A 25 -36.89 35.14 -11.06
C VAL A 25 -37.33 36.57 -10.75
N THR A 26 -37.04 37.08 -9.54
CA THR A 26 -37.38 38.45 -9.17
C THR A 26 -36.58 39.48 -9.97
N ARG A 27 -35.29 39.25 -10.28
CA ARG A 27 -34.50 40.15 -11.14
C ARG A 27 -34.90 40.12 -12.62
N CYS A 28 -35.33 38.98 -13.13
CA CYS A 28 -35.85 38.86 -14.49
C CYS A 28 -37.21 39.56 -14.64
N CYS A 29 -38.03 39.58 -13.57
CA CYS A 29 -39.36 40.18 -13.56
C CYS A 29 -39.39 41.65 -13.10
N ASP A 30 -38.38 42.14 -12.38
CA ASP A 30 -38.30 43.52 -11.85
C ASP A 30 -37.67 44.48 -12.88
N ARG A 31 -38.51 45.22 -13.62
CA ARG A 31 -38.09 46.27 -14.56
C ARG A 31 -37.91 47.65 -13.89
N LYS A 32 -38.09 47.80 -12.58
CA LYS A 32 -38.03 49.12 -11.92
C LYS A 32 -36.57 49.61 -11.75
N PRO A 33 -36.28 50.89 -12.05
CA PRO A 33 -34.96 51.47 -11.80
C PRO A 33 -34.71 51.57 -10.29
N ARG A 34 -33.59 50.99 -9.83
CA ARG A 34 -33.19 50.98 -8.41
C ARG A 34 -32.37 52.22 -8.02
N PRO A 35 -32.44 52.66 -6.75
CA PRO A 35 -31.66 53.79 -6.26
C PRO A 35 -30.15 53.50 -6.33
N ARG A 36 -29.36 54.49 -6.77
CA ARG A 36 -27.90 54.38 -7.00
C ARG A 36 -27.13 53.79 -5.81
N ARG A 37 -27.51 54.10 -4.57
CA ARG A 37 -26.85 53.62 -3.32
C ARG A 37 -26.97 52.10 -3.13
N SER A 38 -28.09 51.49 -3.52
CA SER A 38 -28.31 50.04 -3.41
C SER A 38 -27.44 49.26 -4.41
N ILE A 39 -27.21 49.82 -5.60
CA ILE A 39 -26.37 49.21 -6.64
C ILE A 39 -24.90 49.18 -6.21
N THR A 40 -24.41 50.26 -5.59
CA THR A 40 -23.02 50.34 -5.09
C THR A 40 -22.77 49.30 -3.99
N LEU A 41 -23.67 49.17 -3.01
CA LEU A 41 -23.52 48.19 -1.93
C LEU A 41 -23.52 46.74 -2.46
N LEU A 42 -24.40 46.44 -3.41
CA LEU A 42 -24.47 45.13 -4.05
C LEU A 42 -23.20 44.80 -4.85
N LYS A 43 -22.58 45.80 -5.49
CA LYS A 43 -21.29 45.63 -6.19
C LYS A 43 -20.16 45.33 -5.21
N CYS A 44 -20.08 46.07 -4.11
CA CYS A 44 -19.08 45.84 -3.07
C CYS A 44 -19.23 44.43 -2.46
N SER A 45 -20.46 44.00 -2.15
CA SER A 45 -20.67 42.66 -1.58
C SER A 45 -20.31 41.53 -2.56
N LEU A 46 -20.68 41.67 -3.84
CA LEU A 46 -20.31 40.69 -4.89
C LEU A 46 -18.79 40.63 -5.11
N ALA A 47 -18.10 41.77 -5.07
CA ALA A 47 -16.66 41.81 -5.21
C ALA A 47 -15.94 41.15 -4.02
N ILE A 48 -16.38 41.43 -2.79
CA ILE A 48 -15.84 40.81 -1.57
C ILE A 48 -16.07 39.29 -1.61
N LEU A 49 -17.28 38.86 -1.97
CA LEU A 49 -17.62 37.44 -2.08
C LEU A 49 -16.76 36.73 -3.13
N ALA A 50 -16.54 37.35 -4.29
CA ALA A 50 -15.69 36.78 -5.33
C ALA A 50 -14.23 36.62 -4.86
N ILE A 51 -13.70 37.59 -4.11
CA ILE A 51 -12.36 37.51 -3.53
C ILE A 51 -12.29 36.37 -2.50
N LEU A 52 -13.26 36.28 -1.58
CA LEU A 52 -13.31 35.21 -0.60
C LEU A 52 -13.43 33.82 -1.25
N CYS A 53 -14.26 33.70 -2.29
CA CYS A 53 -14.40 32.48 -3.08
C CYS A 53 -13.07 32.11 -3.77
N SER A 54 -12.37 33.09 -4.35
CA SER A 54 -11.06 32.85 -4.96
C SER A 54 -10.00 32.39 -3.94
N ALA A 55 -10.03 32.94 -2.72
CA ALA A 55 -9.16 32.50 -1.64
C ALA A 55 -9.51 31.06 -1.18
N ALA A 56 -10.80 30.74 -1.07
CA ALA A 56 -11.25 29.39 -0.75
C ALA A 56 -10.79 28.37 -1.82
N VAL A 57 -10.93 28.71 -3.10
CA VAL A 57 -10.45 27.86 -4.21
C VAL A 57 -8.94 27.67 -4.16
N ALA A 58 -8.17 28.72 -3.84
CA ALA A 58 -6.72 28.61 -3.69
C ALA A 58 -6.31 27.66 -2.54
N VAL A 59 -7.01 27.73 -1.40
CA VAL A 59 -6.84 26.77 -0.30
C VAL A 59 -7.21 25.34 -0.73
N GLY A 60 -8.26 25.19 -1.53
CA GLY A 60 -8.66 23.89 -2.08
C GLY A 60 -7.63 23.31 -3.03
N LEU A 61 -6.98 24.12 -3.88
CA LEU A 61 -5.91 23.71 -4.78
C LEU A 61 -4.68 23.26 -3.99
N TYR A 62 -4.30 24.02 -2.97
CA TYR A 62 -3.21 23.66 -2.06
C TYR A 62 -3.50 22.34 -1.33
N GLY A 63 -4.69 22.20 -0.76
CA GLY A 63 -5.11 20.96 -0.09
C GLY A 63 -5.13 19.77 -1.04
N ASN A 64 -5.53 19.96 -2.30
CA ASN A 64 -5.51 18.89 -3.31
C ASN A 64 -4.10 18.36 -3.60
N ASP A 65 -3.12 19.26 -3.64
CA ASP A 65 -1.71 18.93 -3.83
C ASP A 65 -1.14 18.19 -2.62
N ASP A 66 -1.46 18.63 -1.40
CA ASP A 66 -1.08 17.93 -0.17
C ASP A 66 -1.67 16.51 -0.11
N VAL A 67 -2.94 16.31 -0.49
CA VAL A 67 -3.52 14.96 -0.61
C VAL A 67 -2.75 14.12 -1.62
N HIS A 68 -2.42 14.70 -2.77
CA HIS A 68 -1.67 14.00 -3.81
C HIS A 68 -0.29 13.55 -3.33
N ASN A 69 0.48 14.47 -2.76
CA ASN A 69 1.80 14.17 -2.21
C ASN A 69 1.71 13.12 -1.10
N GLY A 70 0.72 13.22 -0.21
CA GLY A 70 0.47 12.21 0.83
C GLY A 70 0.19 10.82 0.27
N VAL A 71 -0.66 10.72 -0.76
CA VAL A 71 -0.99 9.45 -1.44
C VAL A 71 0.20 8.90 -2.20
N VAL A 72 0.94 9.73 -2.96
CA VAL A 72 2.11 9.30 -3.74
C VAL A 72 3.21 8.74 -2.83
N HIS A 73 3.52 9.44 -1.73
CA HIS A 73 4.51 8.95 -0.76
C HIS A 73 4.04 7.68 -0.04
N PHE A 74 2.75 7.57 0.28
CA PHE A 74 2.18 6.33 0.82
C PHE A 74 2.31 5.16 -0.16
N LEU A 75 2.03 5.37 -1.44
CA LEU A 75 2.16 4.34 -2.48
C LEU A 75 3.62 3.92 -2.67
N GLU A 76 4.56 4.87 -2.65
CA GLU A 76 5.99 4.55 -2.75
C GLU A 76 6.48 3.68 -1.58
N ALA A 77 6.12 4.05 -0.34
CA ALA A 77 6.44 3.26 0.84
C ALA A 77 5.79 1.87 0.78
N THR A 78 4.53 1.81 0.34
CA THR A 78 3.80 0.55 0.18
C THR A 78 4.42 -0.36 -0.89
N ARG A 79 4.92 0.19 -2.01
CA ARG A 79 5.67 -0.58 -3.02
C ARG A 79 6.97 -1.16 -2.44
N LYS A 80 7.69 -0.43 -1.58
CA LYS A 80 8.89 -0.95 -0.90
C LYS A 80 8.56 -2.11 0.04
N ILE A 81 7.42 -2.04 0.73
CA ILE A 81 6.89 -3.15 1.54
C ILE A 81 6.55 -4.36 0.66
N ASP A 82 5.81 -4.16 -0.44
CA ASP A 82 5.42 -5.23 -1.38
C ASP A 82 6.65 -5.91 -2.00
N ASN A 83 7.67 -5.14 -2.36
CA ASN A 83 8.96 -5.66 -2.85
C ASN A 83 9.67 -6.51 -1.80
N SER A 84 9.68 -6.08 -0.54
CA SER A 84 10.28 -6.85 0.57
C SER A 84 9.54 -8.16 0.81
N VAL A 85 8.21 -8.14 0.82
CA VAL A 85 7.37 -9.34 0.95
C VAL A 85 7.59 -10.29 -0.24
N THR A 86 7.66 -9.75 -1.45
CA THR A 86 7.90 -10.53 -2.68
C THR A 86 9.30 -11.13 -2.71
N LEU A 87 10.31 -10.41 -2.23
CA LEU A 87 11.69 -10.90 -2.09
C LEU A 87 11.73 -12.16 -1.19
N VAL A 88 11.10 -12.10 -0.02
CA VAL A 88 11.03 -13.24 0.90
C VAL A 88 10.28 -14.42 0.27
N LYS A 89 9.15 -14.17 -0.41
CA LYS A 89 8.40 -15.20 -1.14
C LYS A 89 9.26 -15.88 -2.21
N ASN A 90 9.91 -15.11 -3.07
CA ASN A 90 10.72 -15.66 -4.15
C ASN A 90 11.93 -16.44 -3.60
N ARG A 91 12.57 -15.93 -2.55
CA ARG A 91 13.71 -16.61 -1.90
C ARG A 91 13.27 -17.93 -1.24
N THR A 92 12.16 -17.94 -0.51
CA THR A 92 11.61 -19.17 0.09
C THR A 92 11.15 -20.18 -0.97
N GLU A 93 10.51 -19.72 -2.05
CA GLU A 93 10.13 -20.57 -3.18
C GLU A 93 11.35 -21.16 -3.91
N THR A 94 12.42 -20.38 -4.09
CA THR A 94 13.67 -20.87 -4.66
C THR A 94 14.30 -21.97 -3.80
N ILE A 95 14.31 -21.78 -2.47
CA ILE A 95 14.82 -22.81 -1.55
C ILE A 95 13.95 -24.08 -1.63
N GLU A 96 12.63 -23.95 -1.59
CA GLU A 96 11.72 -25.10 -1.73
C GLU A 96 11.93 -25.82 -3.06
N SER A 97 12.12 -25.09 -4.16
CA SER A 97 12.38 -25.63 -5.49
C SER A 97 13.69 -26.41 -5.54
N ILE A 98 14.80 -25.83 -5.03
CA ILE A 98 16.09 -26.52 -4.97
C ILE A 98 15.99 -27.81 -4.14
N LEU A 99 15.35 -27.75 -2.96
CA LEU A 99 15.22 -28.91 -2.08
C LEU A 99 14.34 -30.01 -2.68
N LYS A 100 13.18 -29.67 -3.26
CA LYS A 100 12.21 -30.66 -3.76
C LYS A 100 12.51 -31.17 -5.17
N VAL A 101 12.91 -30.29 -6.07
CA VAL A 101 12.99 -30.59 -7.51
C VAL A 101 14.39 -31.04 -7.91
N LYS A 102 15.44 -30.59 -7.21
CA LYS A 102 16.82 -30.97 -7.52
C LYS A 102 17.39 -31.95 -6.49
N LEU A 103 17.42 -31.55 -5.22
CA LEU A 103 18.05 -32.34 -4.15
C LEU A 103 17.35 -33.68 -3.90
N ASN A 104 16.03 -33.73 -3.78
CA ASN A 104 15.33 -35.00 -3.52
C ASN A 104 15.56 -36.06 -4.62
N PRO A 105 15.43 -35.74 -5.92
CA PRO A 105 15.78 -36.68 -6.99
C PRO A 105 17.26 -37.07 -6.99
N ASP A 106 18.17 -36.11 -6.84
CA ASP A 106 19.61 -36.38 -6.84
C ASP A 106 20.03 -37.26 -5.65
N LEU A 107 19.44 -37.05 -4.47
CA LEU A 107 19.62 -37.91 -3.31
C LEU A 107 19.07 -39.31 -3.58
N THR A 108 17.90 -39.43 -4.20
CA THR A 108 17.32 -40.74 -4.54
C THR A 108 18.21 -41.49 -5.52
N SER A 109 18.68 -40.83 -6.59
CA SER A 109 19.63 -41.44 -7.53
C SER A 109 20.95 -41.82 -6.86
N LEU A 110 21.47 -40.98 -5.96
CA LEU A 110 22.70 -41.28 -5.22
C LEU A 110 22.52 -42.48 -4.27
N ARG A 111 21.31 -42.64 -3.71
CA ARG A 111 20.97 -43.80 -2.88
C ARG A 111 21.02 -45.09 -3.69
N ASP A 112 20.53 -45.07 -4.92
CA ASP A 112 20.56 -46.22 -5.85
C ASP A 112 21.99 -46.58 -6.23
N ASP A 113 22.85 -45.59 -6.49
CA ASP A 113 24.28 -45.81 -6.78
C ASP A 113 25.00 -46.48 -5.59
N PHE A 114 24.57 -46.20 -4.35
CA PHE A 114 25.11 -46.82 -3.15
C PHE A 114 24.66 -48.27 -2.91
N ASP A 115 23.74 -48.82 -3.70
CA ASP A 115 23.35 -50.23 -3.55
C ASP A 115 24.35 -51.18 -4.25
N ALA A 116 25.36 -50.64 -4.94
CA ALA A 116 26.45 -51.42 -5.52
C ALA A 116 27.31 -52.11 -4.43
N PRO A 117 27.81 -53.35 -4.68
CA PRO A 117 28.54 -54.11 -3.68
C PRO A 117 29.90 -53.48 -3.35
N VAL A 118 30.17 -53.31 -2.05
CA VAL A 118 31.41 -52.73 -1.52
C VAL A 118 32.14 -53.66 -0.57
N GLY A 119 33.49 -53.57 -0.57
CA GLY A 119 34.34 -54.42 0.27
C GLY A 119 34.36 -54.02 1.76
N ASN A 120 34.26 -52.73 2.07
CA ASN A 120 34.34 -52.21 3.44
C ASN A 120 32.94 -51.94 4.02
N LYS A 121 32.36 -52.96 4.68
CA LYS A 121 31.00 -52.90 5.26
C LYS A 121 30.85 -51.84 6.36
N THR A 122 31.86 -51.65 7.20
CA THR A 122 31.78 -50.67 8.31
C THR A 122 31.70 -49.24 7.79
N ALA A 123 32.50 -48.91 6.77
CA ALA A 123 32.46 -47.60 6.13
C ALA A 123 31.14 -47.38 5.36
N PHE A 124 30.60 -48.44 4.76
CA PHE A 124 29.31 -48.42 4.09
C PHE A 124 28.13 -48.14 5.03
N ASP A 125 28.06 -48.84 6.17
CA ASP A 125 27.02 -48.61 7.17
C ASP A 125 27.07 -47.17 7.71
N TYR A 126 28.28 -46.64 7.91
CA TYR A 126 28.47 -45.25 8.33
C TYR A 126 28.02 -44.26 7.24
N LEU A 127 28.37 -44.51 5.96
CA LEU A 127 27.92 -43.72 4.81
C LEU A 127 26.39 -43.64 4.76
N LEU A 128 25.70 -44.78 4.84
CA LEU A 128 24.24 -44.82 4.79
C LEU A 128 23.59 -44.09 5.96
N LYS A 129 24.17 -44.20 7.16
CA LYS A 129 23.69 -43.47 8.34
C LYS A 129 23.79 -41.96 8.11
N VAL A 130 24.93 -41.44 7.66
CA VAL A 130 25.11 -40.00 7.39
C VAL A 130 24.21 -39.54 6.23
N PHE A 131 24.05 -40.37 5.20
CA PHE A 131 23.17 -40.09 4.07
C PHE A 131 21.68 -39.99 4.46
N SER A 132 21.20 -40.91 5.31
CA SER A 132 19.83 -40.84 5.85
C SER A 132 19.61 -39.57 6.68
N TYR A 133 20.62 -39.17 7.47
CA TYR A 133 20.58 -37.95 8.25
C TYR A 133 20.53 -36.70 7.37
N MET A 134 21.27 -36.68 6.26
CA MET A 134 21.20 -35.63 5.25
C MET A 134 19.79 -35.51 4.66
N THR A 135 19.19 -36.62 4.23
CA THR A 135 17.84 -36.68 3.63
C THR A 135 16.76 -36.20 4.61
N GLN A 136 16.89 -36.56 5.89
CA GLN A 136 16.00 -36.08 6.95
C GLN A 136 16.12 -34.56 7.13
N ASN A 137 17.34 -34.01 7.14
CA ASN A 137 17.55 -32.56 7.22
C ASN A 137 16.98 -31.83 6.00
N THR A 138 17.04 -32.41 4.79
CA THR A 138 16.38 -31.86 3.59
C THR A 138 14.87 -31.70 3.81
N THR A 139 14.21 -32.71 4.37
CA THR A 139 12.77 -32.67 4.67
C THR A 139 12.43 -31.62 5.73
N ILE A 140 13.26 -31.50 6.78
CA ILE A 140 13.11 -30.46 7.81
C ILE A 140 13.22 -29.07 7.17
N ALA A 141 14.26 -28.85 6.36
CA ALA A 141 14.48 -27.57 5.68
C ALA A 141 13.29 -27.19 4.77
N VAL A 142 12.73 -28.15 4.03
CA VAL A 142 11.53 -27.93 3.20
C VAL A 142 10.35 -27.47 4.05
N ASN A 143 10.05 -28.20 5.13
CA ASN A 143 8.90 -27.90 5.97
C ASN A 143 9.04 -26.53 6.64
N ARG A 144 10.23 -26.19 7.14
CA ARG A 144 10.48 -24.88 7.76
C ARG A 144 10.38 -23.73 6.77
N THR A 145 10.88 -23.91 5.55
CA THR A 145 10.75 -22.91 4.48
C THR A 145 9.28 -22.64 4.14
N TYR A 146 8.50 -23.71 4.01
CA TYR A 146 7.07 -23.62 3.73
C TYR A 146 6.30 -22.89 4.84
N GLU A 147 6.61 -23.17 6.10
CA GLU A 147 5.99 -22.51 7.25
C GLU A 147 6.30 -21.00 7.30
N ILE A 148 7.49 -20.58 6.84
CA ILE A 148 7.83 -19.15 6.68
C ILE A 148 7.00 -18.52 5.56
N ARG A 149 6.90 -19.19 4.40
CA ARG A 149 6.19 -18.67 3.22
C ARG A 149 4.67 -18.61 3.39
N LYS A 150 4.09 -19.56 4.13
CA LYS A 150 2.64 -19.72 4.32
C LYS A 150 1.91 -18.43 4.72
N PRO A 151 2.27 -17.70 5.80
CA PRO A 151 1.58 -16.46 6.18
C PRO A 151 1.71 -15.34 5.14
N LEU A 152 2.83 -15.30 4.42
CA LEU A 152 3.10 -14.27 3.41
C LEU A 152 2.26 -14.49 2.15
N SER A 153 1.96 -15.75 1.79
CA SER A 153 1.24 -16.11 0.55
C SER A 153 -0.14 -15.44 0.39
N GLY A 154 -0.86 -15.22 1.50
CA GLY A 154 -2.16 -14.55 1.49
C GLY A 154 -2.10 -13.02 1.38
N ILE A 155 -0.92 -12.42 1.56
CA ILE A 155 -0.74 -10.97 1.53
C ILE A 155 -0.46 -10.55 0.08
N SER A 156 -1.43 -9.90 -0.57
CA SER A 156 -1.29 -9.30 -1.91
C SER A 156 -1.58 -7.80 -1.82
N ILE A 157 -0.51 -7.00 -1.83
CA ILE A 157 -0.60 -5.54 -1.66
C ILE A 157 -0.74 -4.86 -3.04
N THR A 158 -0.17 -5.47 -4.08
CA THR A 158 -0.16 -4.99 -5.47
C THR A 158 -1.54 -4.59 -6.00
N LYS A 159 -2.60 -5.36 -5.67
CA LYS A 159 -3.97 -5.03 -6.10
C LYS A 159 -4.46 -3.70 -5.51
N GLY A 160 -4.16 -3.46 -4.23
CA GLY A 160 -4.49 -2.22 -3.53
C GLY A 160 -3.71 -1.03 -4.08
N ILE A 161 -2.40 -1.21 -4.36
CA ILE A 161 -1.54 -0.20 -4.97
C ILE A 161 -2.11 0.23 -6.33
N ASN A 162 -2.38 -0.72 -7.23
CA ASN A 162 -2.90 -0.42 -8.57
C ASN A 162 -4.26 0.27 -8.54
N LEU A 163 -5.14 -0.12 -7.61
CA LEU A 163 -6.44 0.53 -7.44
C LEU A 163 -6.28 1.97 -6.96
N ALA A 164 -5.44 2.20 -5.94
CA ALA A 164 -5.18 3.52 -5.39
C ALA A 164 -4.48 4.45 -6.39
N GLU A 165 -3.49 3.94 -7.15
CA GLU A 165 -2.88 4.67 -8.26
C GLU A 165 -3.91 5.09 -9.31
N LYS A 166 -4.79 4.17 -9.72
CA LYS A 166 -5.84 4.46 -10.70
C LYS A 166 -6.82 5.52 -10.16
N ILE A 167 -7.22 5.41 -8.90
CA ILE A 167 -8.08 6.41 -8.26
C ILE A 167 -7.39 7.78 -8.25
N GLU A 168 -6.12 7.84 -7.82
CA GLU A 168 -5.38 9.08 -7.71
C GLU A 168 -5.12 9.74 -9.07
N LEU A 169 -4.87 8.92 -10.11
CA LEU A 169 -4.70 9.36 -11.49
C LEU A 169 -5.93 10.10 -12.04
N PHE A 170 -7.14 9.74 -11.60
CA PHE A 170 -8.36 10.45 -11.97
C PHE A 170 -8.72 11.56 -10.98
N ARG A 171 -8.61 11.30 -9.67
CA ARG A 171 -9.00 12.22 -8.61
C ARG A 171 -8.27 13.55 -8.74
N TRP A 172 -6.94 13.53 -8.77
CA TRP A 172 -6.11 14.74 -8.75
C TRP A 172 -6.36 15.69 -9.94
N PRO A 173 -6.37 15.25 -11.22
CA PRO A 173 -6.61 16.17 -12.33
C PRO A 173 -8.06 16.63 -12.40
N ILE A 174 -9.04 15.78 -12.04
CA ILE A 174 -10.46 16.18 -12.01
C ILE A 174 -10.67 17.29 -10.98
N THR A 175 -10.14 17.13 -9.77
CA THR A 175 -10.26 18.16 -8.72
C THR A 175 -9.53 19.44 -9.11
N MET A 176 -8.33 19.34 -9.70
CA MET A 176 -7.61 20.50 -10.26
C MET A 176 -8.44 21.23 -11.33
N ALA A 177 -9.04 20.50 -12.27
CA ALA A 177 -9.84 21.09 -13.35
C ALA A 177 -11.11 21.78 -12.83
N VAL A 178 -11.81 21.16 -11.88
CA VAL A 178 -13.00 21.72 -11.24
C VAL A 178 -12.63 23.01 -10.51
N LEU A 179 -11.63 22.98 -9.61
CA LEU A 179 -11.21 24.15 -8.86
C LEU A 179 -10.71 25.28 -9.76
N SER A 180 -9.94 24.96 -10.81
CA SER A 180 -9.49 25.95 -11.81
C SER A 180 -10.66 26.59 -12.55
N THR A 181 -11.70 25.82 -12.88
CA THR A 181 -12.92 26.33 -13.51
C THR A 181 -13.67 27.27 -12.57
N LEU A 182 -13.79 26.94 -11.27
CA LEU A 182 -14.37 27.84 -10.27
C LEU A 182 -13.58 29.15 -10.16
N LEU A 183 -12.26 29.12 -10.22
CA LEU A 183 -11.42 30.32 -10.20
C LEU A 183 -11.70 31.22 -11.41
N VAL A 184 -11.82 30.65 -12.61
CA VAL A 184 -12.21 31.40 -13.82
C VAL A 184 -13.59 32.03 -13.65
N LEU A 185 -14.57 31.30 -13.09
CA LEU A 185 -15.91 31.85 -12.82
C LEU A 185 -15.86 33.02 -11.83
N CYS A 186 -15.00 32.97 -10.81
CA CYS A 186 -14.77 34.10 -9.89
C CYS A 186 -14.22 35.34 -10.61
N VAL A 187 -13.28 35.15 -11.54
CA VAL A 187 -12.73 36.25 -12.35
C VAL A 187 -13.80 36.84 -13.28
N VAL A 188 -14.60 36.00 -13.93
CA VAL A 188 -15.73 36.44 -14.78
C VAL A 188 -16.74 37.25 -13.96
N LEU A 189 -17.01 36.84 -12.72
CA LEU A 189 -17.87 37.60 -11.80
C LEU A 189 -17.29 38.99 -11.52
N LEU A 190 -16.00 39.08 -11.16
CA LEU A 190 -15.33 40.36 -10.89
C LEU A 190 -15.38 41.30 -12.12
N VAL A 191 -15.08 40.77 -13.31
CA VAL A 191 -15.16 41.53 -14.57
C VAL A 191 -16.60 41.93 -14.89
N GLY A 192 -17.57 41.05 -14.68
CA GLY A 192 -18.99 41.32 -14.88
C GLY A 192 -19.51 42.44 -13.97
N VAL A 193 -19.08 42.46 -12.70
CA VAL A 193 -19.38 43.52 -11.73
C VAL A 193 -18.71 44.84 -12.11
N ALA A 194 -17.44 44.81 -12.54
CA ALA A 194 -16.69 45.99 -12.97
C ALA A 194 -17.29 46.63 -14.24
N ARG A 195 -17.62 45.82 -15.25
CA ARG A 195 -18.13 46.25 -16.56
C ARG A 195 -19.65 46.42 -16.62
N HIS A 196 -20.38 46.08 -15.55
CA HIS A 196 -21.84 46.17 -15.49
C HIS A 196 -22.55 45.37 -16.61
N SER A 197 -21.96 44.23 -17.01
CA SER A 197 -22.49 43.38 -18.09
C SER A 197 -23.60 42.49 -17.57
N ARG A 198 -24.83 42.72 -18.06
CA ARG A 198 -26.01 41.90 -17.70
C ARG A 198 -25.85 40.46 -18.20
N CYS A 199 -25.31 40.28 -19.42
CA CYS A 199 -25.08 38.97 -20.00
C CYS A 199 -24.12 38.14 -19.13
N ALA A 200 -22.99 38.74 -18.71
CA ALA A 200 -22.00 38.06 -17.86
C ALA A 200 -22.56 37.63 -16.49
N LEU A 201 -23.43 38.45 -15.88
CA LEU A 201 -24.07 38.12 -14.61
C LEU A 201 -25.11 36.99 -14.75
N ILE A 202 -25.85 36.95 -15.86
CA ILE A 202 -26.82 35.87 -16.13
C ILE A 202 -26.08 34.56 -16.39
N THR A 203 -25.04 34.57 -17.23
CA THR A 203 -24.22 33.38 -17.51
C THR A 203 -23.54 32.88 -16.24
N PHE A 204 -22.96 33.78 -15.43
CA PHE A 204 -22.38 33.43 -14.14
C PHE A 204 -23.40 32.78 -13.22
N SER A 205 -24.65 33.23 -13.21
CA SER A 205 -25.65 32.64 -12.32
C SER A 205 -26.05 31.22 -12.70
N VAL A 206 -26.05 30.89 -14.00
CA VAL A 206 -26.33 29.51 -14.46
C VAL A 206 -25.14 28.59 -14.13
N PHE A 207 -23.92 28.98 -14.49
CA PHE A 207 -22.72 28.18 -14.19
C PHE A 207 -22.39 28.12 -12.70
N GLY A 208 -22.66 29.20 -11.97
CA GLY A 208 -22.50 29.28 -10.51
C GLY A 208 -23.44 28.32 -9.79
N LEU A 209 -24.66 28.11 -10.28
CA LEU A 209 -25.59 27.11 -9.75
C LEU A 209 -24.98 25.70 -9.82
N PHE A 210 -24.45 25.33 -10.99
CA PHE A 210 -23.78 24.04 -11.17
C PHE A 210 -22.52 23.92 -10.31
N ALA A 211 -21.73 25.00 -10.21
CA ALA A 211 -20.55 25.03 -9.37
C ALA A 211 -20.89 24.79 -7.90
N VAL A 212 -21.94 25.42 -7.37
CA VAL A 212 -22.43 25.20 -6.00
C VAL A 212 -22.84 23.74 -5.82
N ILE A 213 -23.65 23.17 -6.72
CA ILE A 213 -24.06 21.75 -6.64
C ILE A 213 -22.83 20.83 -6.59
N VAL A 214 -21.85 21.06 -7.46
CA VAL A 214 -20.60 20.29 -7.48
C VAL A 214 -19.82 20.48 -6.18
N SER A 215 -19.63 21.70 -5.69
CA SER A 215 -18.91 21.97 -4.43
C SER A 215 -19.52 21.22 -3.24
N TRP A 216 -20.85 21.16 -3.14
CA TRP A 216 -21.52 20.43 -2.07
C TRP A 216 -21.42 18.90 -2.21
N LEU A 217 -21.46 18.37 -3.44
CA LEU A 217 -21.16 16.96 -3.69
C LEU A 217 -19.72 16.61 -3.30
N MET A 218 -18.76 17.47 -3.66
CA MET A 218 -17.36 17.30 -3.29
C MET A 218 -17.16 17.42 -1.78
N ALA A 219 -17.81 18.38 -1.11
CA ALA A 219 -17.78 18.51 0.34
C ALA A 219 -18.30 17.24 1.05
N SER A 220 -19.39 16.65 0.53
CA SER A 220 -19.95 15.40 1.06
C SER A 220 -18.97 14.24 0.89
N LEU A 221 -18.34 14.13 -0.29
CA LEU A 221 -17.32 13.12 -0.55
C LEU A 221 -16.10 13.31 0.35
N TYR A 222 -15.57 14.53 0.45
CA TYR A 222 -14.40 14.85 1.27
C TYR A 222 -14.66 14.65 2.75
N LEU A 223 -15.87 14.94 3.23
CA LEU A 223 -16.25 14.65 4.61
C LEU A 223 -16.21 13.14 4.88
N ALA A 224 -16.84 12.34 4.01
CA ALA A 224 -16.84 10.89 4.14
C ALA A 224 -15.41 10.30 4.10
N THR A 225 -14.57 10.76 3.17
CA THR A 225 -13.17 10.31 3.09
C THR A 225 -12.34 10.80 4.27
N SER A 226 -12.57 12.00 4.79
CA SER A 226 -11.86 12.51 5.98
C SER A 226 -12.18 11.71 7.22
N VAL A 227 -13.44 11.32 7.41
CA VAL A 227 -13.85 10.45 8.52
C VAL A 227 -13.22 9.07 8.37
N ALA A 228 -13.35 8.46 7.19
CA ALA A 228 -12.78 7.14 6.93
C ALA A 228 -11.25 7.13 7.10
N LEU A 229 -10.56 8.17 6.64
CA LEU A 229 -9.12 8.32 6.81
C LEU A 229 -8.74 8.62 8.27
N GLY A 230 -9.53 9.44 8.97
CA GLY A 230 -9.34 9.71 10.40
C GLY A 230 -9.43 8.43 11.25
N ASP A 231 -10.41 7.58 10.97
CA ASP A 231 -10.58 6.27 11.61
C ASP A 231 -9.41 5.31 11.31
N LEU A 232 -8.79 5.43 10.12
CA LEU A 232 -7.56 4.70 9.82
C LEU A 232 -6.38 5.27 10.60
N CYS A 233 -6.26 6.59 10.68
CA CYS A 233 -5.13 7.28 11.27
C CYS A 233 -5.05 7.21 12.80
N ILE A 234 -6.18 6.95 13.49
CA ILE A 234 -6.18 6.74 14.94
C ILE A 234 -5.55 5.40 15.33
N SER A 235 -5.69 4.36 14.51
CA SER A 235 -5.16 3.01 14.78
C SER A 235 -4.86 2.23 13.47
N PRO A 236 -3.84 2.64 12.71
CA PRO A 236 -3.54 2.04 11.40
C PRO A 236 -3.15 0.56 11.50
N ASP A 237 -2.48 0.17 12.58
CA ASP A 237 -2.10 -1.21 12.90
C ASP A 237 -3.33 -2.08 13.24
N GLY A 238 -4.30 -1.53 13.97
CA GLY A 238 -5.57 -2.19 14.27
C GLY A 238 -6.41 -2.43 13.02
N TYR A 239 -6.38 -1.50 12.06
CA TYR A 239 -7.04 -1.66 10.77
C TYR A 239 -6.40 -2.79 9.95
N LEU A 240 -5.06 -2.81 9.84
CA LEU A 240 -4.32 -3.82 9.07
C LEU A 240 -4.48 -5.23 9.64
N THR A 241 -4.46 -5.39 10.96
CA THR A 241 -4.62 -6.70 11.61
C THR A 241 -6.03 -7.27 11.43
N ARG A 242 -7.08 -6.43 11.41
CA ARG A 242 -8.46 -6.85 11.11
C ARG A 242 -8.68 -7.18 9.64
N ALA A 243 -7.97 -6.49 8.74
CA ALA A 243 -8.01 -6.75 7.30
C ALA A 243 -7.17 -7.98 6.87
N ALA A 244 -6.45 -8.61 7.80
CA ALA A 244 -5.59 -9.74 7.50
C ALA A 244 -6.40 -10.98 7.07
N PRO A 245 -5.92 -11.74 6.06
CA PRO A 245 -6.64 -12.90 5.52
C PRO A 245 -6.66 -14.12 6.45
N SER A 246 -5.78 -14.15 7.47
CA SER A 246 -5.70 -15.25 8.44
C SER A 246 -5.10 -14.76 9.76
N GLN A 247 -5.34 -15.51 10.83
CA GLN A 247 -4.75 -15.23 12.15
C GLN A 247 -3.21 -15.19 12.11
N LEU A 248 -2.60 -16.09 11.34
CA LEU A 248 -1.15 -16.15 11.17
C LEU A 248 -0.61 -14.90 10.43
N ALA A 249 -1.35 -14.41 9.43
CA ALA A 249 -1.00 -13.16 8.75
C ALA A 249 -1.17 -11.94 9.69
N ALA A 250 -2.18 -11.95 10.56
CA ALA A 250 -2.39 -10.88 11.53
C ALA A 250 -1.24 -10.79 12.54
N GLU A 251 -0.72 -11.92 13.03
CA GLU A 251 0.45 -11.96 13.92
C GLU A 251 1.71 -11.42 13.24
N VAL A 252 1.95 -11.79 11.97
CA VAL A 252 3.07 -11.29 11.17
C VAL A 252 2.95 -9.79 10.93
N ILE A 253 1.77 -9.30 10.54
CA ILE A 253 1.52 -7.86 10.38
C ILE A 253 1.81 -7.13 11.69
N ASN A 254 1.31 -7.65 12.81
CA ASN A 254 1.50 -7.04 14.12
C ASN A 254 2.99 -6.98 14.53
N TYR A 255 3.78 -8.00 14.20
CA TYR A 255 5.24 -7.99 14.38
C TYR A 255 5.91 -6.84 13.62
N TYR A 256 5.56 -6.65 12.34
CA TYR A 256 6.15 -5.59 11.51
C TYR A 256 5.62 -4.19 11.83
N THR A 257 4.37 -4.04 12.28
CA THR A 257 3.80 -2.72 12.60
C THR A 257 4.27 -2.17 13.94
N HIS A 258 4.53 -3.01 14.95
CA HIS A 258 5.00 -2.56 16.27
C HIS A 258 6.53 -2.60 16.41
N CYS A 259 7.20 -3.60 15.84
CA CYS A 259 8.66 -3.79 15.87
C CYS A 259 9.29 -3.53 17.27
N GLU A 260 8.67 -4.06 18.32
CA GLU A 260 9.16 -3.94 19.70
C GLU A 260 10.41 -4.79 19.94
N SER A 261 11.39 -4.25 20.64
CA SER A 261 12.65 -4.95 20.98
C SER A 261 12.44 -6.21 21.85
N THR A 262 11.35 -6.25 22.62
CA THR A 262 11.00 -7.36 23.53
C THR A 262 10.25 -8.48 22.82
N ARG A 263 9.72 -8.23 21.62
CA ARG A 263 8.87 -9.18 20.90
C ARG A 263 9.72 -10.06 20.00
N ASN A 264 9.65 -11.37 20.22
CA ASN A 264 10.38 -12.33 19.41
C ASN A 264 9.85 -12.35 17.97
N ASN A 265 10.76 -12.43 16.99
CA ASN A 265 10.38 -12.56 15.59
C ASN A 265 9.62 -13.90 15.40
N PRO A 266 8.40 -13.90 14.84
CA PRO A 266 7.57 -15.10 14.68
C PRO A 266 8.23 -16.17 13.80
N PHE A 267 9.19 -15.78 12.97
CA PHE A 267 9.95 -16.67 12.11
C PHE A 267 11.22 -17.23 12.76
N THR A 268 11.66 -16.71 13.92
CA THR A 268 12.95 -17.05 14.54
C THR A 268 13.16 -18.55 14.70
N GLN A 269 12.17 -19.25 15.24
CA GLN A 269 12.27 -20.69 15.47
C GLN A 269 12.38 -21.45 14.14
N ARG A 270 11.51 -21.14 13.17
CA ARG A 270 11.47 -21.84 11.88
C ARG A 270 12.74 -21.56 11.07
N LEU A 271 13.23 -20.32 11.12
CA LEU A 271 14.46 -19.89 10.48
C LEU A 271 15.68 -20.59 11.10
N ARG A 272 15.78 -20.62 12.43
CA ARG A 272 16.89 -21.28 13.14
C ARG A 272 16.93 -22.78 12.84
N GLU A 273 15.79 -23.44 12.87
CA GLU A 273 15.69 -24.86 12.54
C GLU A 273 16.00 -25.14 11.06
N GLY A 274 15.56 -24.27 10.16
CA GLY A 274 15.90 -24.35 8.73
C GLY A 274 17.39 -24.14 8.45
N GLN A 275 18.01 -23.17 9.12
CA GLN A 275 19.45 -22.90 9.02
C GLN A 275 20.29 -24.04 9.60
N LEU A 276 19.90 -24.58 10.75
CA LEU A 276 20.56 -25.75 11.33
C LEU A 276 20.47 -26.94 10.38
N ALA A 277 19.29 -27.20 9.80
CA ALA A 277 19.12 -28.26 8.81
C ALA A 277 19.99 -28.04 7.56
N ALA A 278 20.07 -26.81 7.05
CA ALA A 278 20.94 -26.47 5.91
C ALA A 278 22.44 -26.67 6.21
N GLY A 279 22.90 -26.22 7.38
CA GLY A 279 24.26 -26.44 7.85
C GLY A 279 24.59 -27.92 8.04
N ASN A 280 23.66 -28.68 8.63
CA ASN A 280 23.80 -30.12 8.82
C ASN A 280 23.82 -30.89 7.50
N MET A 281 23.03 -30.49 6.51
CA MET A 281 23.08 -31.07 5.16
C MET A 281 24.46 -30.87 4.54
N ARG A 282 25.03 -29.66 4.64
CA ARG A 282 26.37 -29.39 4.12
C ARG A 282 27.44 -30.23 4.81
N ALA A 283 27.40 -30.31 6.14
CA ALA A 283 28.36 -31.09 6.92
C ALA A 283 28.22 -32.59 6.64
N SER A 284 27.00 -33.10 6.49
CA SER A 284 26.74 -34.50 6.14
C SER A 284 27.24 -34.80 4.73
N LEU A 285 27.02 -33.89 3.77
CA LEU A 285 27.43 -34.08 2.38
C LEU A 285 28.95 -34.12 2.22
N SER A 286 29.72 -33.32 2.97
CA SER A 286 31.19 -33.40 2.91
C SER A 286 31.73 -34.72 3.43
N ILE A 287 31.07 -35.31 4.44
CA ILE A 287 31.40 -36.64 4.95
C ILE A 287 31.02 -37.72 3.93
N VAL A 288 29.81 -37.64 3.37
CA VAL A 288 29.33 -38.54 2.31
C VAL A 288 30.25 -38.51 1.10
N GLU A 289 30.63 -37.31 0.63
CA GLU A 289 31.54 -37.12 -0.51
C GLU A 289 32.89 -37.82 -0.26
N ARG A 290 33.49 -37.63 0.92
CA ARG A 290 34.78 -38.24 1.26
C ARG A 290 34.71 -39.77 1.31
N ILE A 291 33.69 -40.34 1.93
CA ILE A 291 33.56 -41.79 2.10
C ILE A 291 33.15 -42.44 0.78
N ALA A 292 32.21 -41.83 0.05
CA ALA A 292 31.72 -42.36 -1.22
C ALA A 292 32.82 -42.43 -2.28
N LEU A 293 33.69 -41.42 -2.39
CA LEU A 293 34.81 -41.43 -3.34
C LEU A 293 35.90 -42.45 -2.98
N ASP A 294 36.01 -42.84 -1.71
CA ASP A 294 36.96 -43.88 -1.27
C ASP A 294 36.39 -45.30 -1.50
N LEU A 295 35.08 -45.47 -1.29
CA LEU A 295 34.39 -46.77 -1.46
C LEU A 295 34.09 -47.09 -2.94
N TYR A 296 33.69 -46.08 -3.71
CA TYR A 296 33.25 -46.22 -5.09
C TYR A 296 34.24 -45.54 -6.01
N LYS A 297 34.92 -46.32 -6.86
CA LYS A 297 35.84 -45.81 -7.89
C LYS A 297 35.10 -45.35 -9.17
N ASP A 298 33.82 -45.01 -9.06
CA ASP A 298 33.00 -44.60 -10.20
C ASP A 298 33.29 -43.15 -10.59
N GLN A 299 33.71 -42.95 -11.83
CA GLN A 299 34.02 -41.65 -12.40
C GLN A 299 32.77 -40.76 -12.56
N GLN A 300 31.56 -41.33 -12.57
CA GLN A 300 30.29 -40.59 -12.64
C GLN A 300 29.79 -40.09 -11.29
N LEU A 301 30.32 -40.61 -10.17
CA LEU A 301 29.86 -40.26 -8.82
C LEU A 301 30.36 -38.88 -8.36
N ALA A 302 31.62 -38.57 -8.67
CA ALA A 302 32.25 -37.29 -8.33
C ALA A 302 31.49 -36.06 -8.87
N PRO A 303 31.07 -36.00 -10.16
CA PRO A 303 30.30 -34.86 -10.66
C PRO A 303 28.91 -34.75 -10.03
N LYS A 304 28.22 -35.88 -9.72
CA LYS A 304 26.93 -35.86 -9.01
C LYS A 304 27.05 -35.26 -7.61
N LEU A 305 28.04 -35.69 -6.83
CA LEU A 305 28.34 -35.15 -5.49
C LEU A 305 28.69 -33.66 -5.54
N THR A 306 29.45 -33.24 -6.56
CA THR A 306 29.80 -31.82 -6.77
C THR A 306 28.55 -30.98 -7.08
N SER A 307 27.63 -31.50 -7.90
CA SER A 307 26.35 -30.84 -8.18
C SER A 307 25.52 -30.67 -6.90
N LEU A 308 25.34 -31.75 -6.13
CA LEU A 308 24.66 -31.73 -4.83
C LEU A 308 25.29 -30.69 -3.88
N LYS A 309 26.62 -30.60 -3.85
CA LYS A 309 27.35 -29.66 -3.00
C LYS A 309 27.06 -28.21 -3.38
N ASN A 310 26.95 -27.92 -4.66
CA ASN A 310 26.58 -26.59 -5.13
C ASN A 310 25.15 -26.22 -4.72
N GLU A 311 24.20 -27.13 -4.87
CA GLU A 311 22.80 -26.90 -4.50
C GLU A 311 22.63 -26.74 -2.98
N VAL A 312 23.26 -27.58 -2.15
CA VAL A 312 23.24 -27.44 -0.68
C VAL A 312 23.90 -26.13 -0.24
N ASN A 313 25.01 -25.74 -0.86
CA ASN A 313 25.65 -24.46 -0.59
C ASN A 313 24.77 -23.28 -0.98
N ALA A 314 24.00 -23.39 -2.06
CA ALA A 314 23.02 -22.38 -2.44
C ALA A 314 21.90 -22.26 -1.41
N VAL A 315 21.33 -23.38 -0.96
CA VAL A 315 20.28 -23.41 0.07
C VAL A 315 20.73 -22.72 1.35
N ASP A 316 21.91 -23.03 1.85
CA ASP A 316 22.40 -22.44 3.10
C ASP A 316 22.69 -20.93 2.97
N ARG A 317 23.22 -20.47 1.83
CA ARG A 317 23.38 -19.03 1.56
C ARG A 317 22.03 -18.31 1.54
N LEU A 318 21.03 -18.89 0.87
CA LEU A 318 19.67 -18.33 0.81
C LEU A 318 19.00 -18.32 2.19
N MET A 319 19.14 -19.40 2.97
CA MET A 319 18.65 -19.50 4.35
C MET A 319 19.31 -18.50 5.30
N SER A 320 20.61 -18.27 5.15
CA SER A 320 21.34 -17.26 5.93
C SER A 320 20.83 -15.85 5.60
N GLY A 321 20.60 -15.57 4.31
CA GLY A 321 20.07 -14.28 3.85
C GLY A 321 18.65 -13.98 4.31
N LEU A 322 17.80 -15.00 4.52
CA LEU A 322 16.44 -14.81 5.04
C LEU A 322 16.39 -14.15 6.42
N THR A 323 17.45 -14.29 7.24
CA THR A 323 17.53 -13.60 8.55
C THR A 323 17.42 -12.09 8.39
N THR A 324 18.11 -11.54 7.40
CA THR A 324 18.17 -10.10 7.16
C THR A 324 16.87 -9.60 6.53
N ASP A 325 16.29 -10.38 5.62
CA ASP A 325 15.04 -10.02 4.95
C ASP A 325 13.83 -10.05 5.90
N LEU A 326 13.88 -10.87 6.96
CA LEU A 326 12.81 -11.02 7.94
C LEU A 326 12.93 -10.07 9.14
N ASP A 327 13.93 -9.18 9.18
CA ASP A 327 14.04 -8.15 10.22
C ASP A 327 12.89 -7.13 10.11
N CYS A 328 12.28 -6.77 11.24
CA CYS A 328 11.15 -5.83 11.24
C CYS A 328 11.56 -4.40 10.94
N LYS A 329 12.79 -3.99 11.27
CA LYS A 329 13.18 -2.57 11.28
C LYS A 329 13.05 -1.88 9.91
N PRO A 330 13.52 -2.45 8.79
CA PRO A 330 13.41 -1.79 7.49
C PRO A 330 11.95 -1.64 7.06
N LEU A 331 11.15 -2.69 7.25
CA LEU A 331 9.75 -2.71 6.83
C LEU A 331 8.87 -1.82 7.73
N HIS A 332 9.14 -1.80 9.04
CA HIS A 332 8.50 -0.91 10.00
C HIS A 332 8.75 0.56 9.65
N LYS A 333 9.97 0.91 9.25
CA LYS A 333 10.31 2.28 8.82
C LYS A 333 9.47 2.70 7.62
N GLU A 334 9.34 1.86 6.60
CA GLU A 334 8.50 2.16 5.43
C GLU A 334 7.01 2.22 5.83
N TYR A 335 6.54 1.35 6.71
CA TYR A 335 5.18 1.40 7.25
C TYR A 335 4.88 2.74 7.96
N VAL A 336 5.74 3.16 8.89
CA VAL A 336 5.58 4.42 9.63
C VAL A 336 5.65 5.62 8.67
N ASN A 337 6.58 5.60 7.72
CA ASN A 337 6.69 6.66 6.71
C ASN A 337 5.43 6.75 5.85
N GLY A 338 4.90 5.62 5.37
CA GLY A 338 3.67 5.58 4.59
C GLY A 338 2.47 6.07 5.40
N ALA A 339 2.27 5.54 6.60
CA ALA A 339 1.17 5.93 7.48
C ALA A 339 1.23 7.42 7.82
N LYS A 340 2.42 7.94 8.19
CA LYS A 340 2.61 9.35 8.49
C LYS A 340 2.35 10.23 7.26
N SER A 341 2.80 9.81 6.08
CA SER A 341 2.57 10.58 4.85
C SER A 341 1.08 10.73 4.55
N LEU A 342 0.34 9.63 4.63
CA LEU A 342 -1.10 9.64 4.38
C LEU A 342 -1.89 10.39 5.46
N CYS A 343 -1.55 10.18 6.73
CA CYS A 343 -2.28 10.76 7.86
C CYS A 343 -1.94 12.22 8.13
N HIS A 344 -0.73 12.66 7.82
CA HIS A 344 -0.35 14.06 7.95
C HIS A 344 -0.82 14.81 6.71
N TRP A 345 -0.18 14.60 5.55
CA TRP A 345 -0.47 15.36 4.34
C TRP A 345 -1.87 15.07 3.78
N GLY A 346 -2.28 13.81 3.76
CA GLY A 346 -3.61 13.43 3.25
C GLY A 346 -4.76 13.97 4.09
N LEU A 347 -4.68 13.87 5.42
CA LEU A 347 -5.74 14.38 6.29
C LEU A 347 -5.78 15.92 6.30
N TYR A 348 -4.62 16.59 6.43
CA TYR A 348 -4.57 18.06 6.36
C TYR A 348 -5.08 18.57 5.01
N GLY A 349 -4.64 17.97 3.90
CA GLY A 349 -5.10 18.34 2.57
C GLY A 349 -6.62 18.17 2.41
N LEU A 350 -7.18 17.05 2.87
CA LEU A 350 -8.63 16.81 2.86
C LEU A 350 -9.40 17.84 3.70
N THR A 351 -8.87 18.25 4.87
CA THR A 351 -9.51 19.30 5.67
C THR A 351 -9.52 20.65 4.95
N PHE A 352 -8.44 21.03 4.26
CA PHE A 352 -8.41 22.24 3.45
C PHE A 352 -9.38 22.18 2.27
N MET A 353 -9.46 21.04 1.58
CA MET A 353 -10.41 20.82 0.48
C MET A 353 -11.87 20.87 0.97
N LEU A 354 -12.14 20.32 2.14
CA LEU A 354 -13.46 20.36 2.77
C LEU A 354 -13.87 21.79 3.12
N LEU A 355 -13.00 22.52 3.82
CA LEU A 355 -13.22 23.94 4.17
C LEU A 355 -13.41 24.81 2.93
N ALA A 356 -12.59 24.60 1.89
CA ALA A 356 -12.72 25.29 0.62
C ALA A 356 -14.07 25.03 -0.06
N SER A 357 -14.53 23.77 -0.06
CA SER A 357 -15.80 23.38 -0.68
C SER A 357 -17.01 23.96 0.05
N PHE A 358 -16.96 24.03 1.39
CA PHE A 358 -17.99 24.69 2.21
C PHE A 358 -17.97 26.22 2.07
N ALA A 359 -16.79 26.83 1.95
CA ALA A 359 -16.67 28.28 1.83
C ALA A 359 -17.05 28.80 0.43
N ALA A 360 -16.88 27.96 -0.61
CA ALA A 360 -17.20 28.31 -1.99
C ALA A 360 -18.65 27.99 -2.39
N GLY A 361 -19.31 27.03 -1.72
CA GLY A 361 -20.70 26.63 -1.95
C GLY A 361 -21.70 27.32 -1.04
#